data_AF-A0A0F8W0N1-F1
#
_entry.id   AF-A0A0F8W0N1-F1
#
_cell.length_a   1.000
_cell.length_b   1.000
_cell.length_c   1.000
_cell.angle_alpha   90.00
_cell.angle_beta   90.00
_cell.angle_gamma   90.00
#
_symmetry.space_group_name_H-M   'P 1'
#
loop_
_entity.id
_entity.type
_entity.pdbx_description
1 polymer ?
#
loop_
_entity_poly.entity_id
_entity_poly.type
_entity_poly.pdbx_seq_one_letter_code
_entity_poly.pdbx_strand_id
1 'polypeptide(L)'
;MDYIKFCIAILQLMVACGGRITSWGRSPFGNDEVGGGLTSYHTMMMGVDWTWSDAELLATTISDKDGDTMNGRERMVVMAPRLGLEVIGEGDHIHLEPKG
;
A
#
# COMPACT_ATOMS: atom_id res chain seq x y z
N MET A 1 9.62 -7.40 -9.88
CA MET A 1 9.75 -7.90 -8.49
C MET A 1 9.14 -9.29 -8.41
N ASP A 2 9.66 -10.24 -7.62
CA ASP A 2 8.99 -11.54 -7.38
C ASP A 2 8.02 -11.48 -6.19
N TYR A 3 7.11 -12.46 -6.10
CA TYR A 3 6.06 -12.48 -5.07
C TYR A 3 6.61 -12.43 -3.64
N ILE A 4 7.71 -13.13 -3.34
CA ILE A 4 8.29 -13.14 -1.99
C ILE A 4 8.84 -11.75 -1.64
N LYS A 5 9.55 -11.10 -2.56
CA LYS A 5 10.01 -9.71 -2.37
C LYS A 5 8.86 -8.73 -2.20
N PHE A 6 7.76 -8.93 -2.92
CA PHE A 6 6.54 -8.14 -2.76
C PHE A 6 5.99 -8.28 -1.33
N CYS A 7 5.77 -9.51 -0.86
CA CYS A 7 5.31 -9.77 0.51
C CYS A 7 6.23 -9.14 1.57
N ILE A 8 7.55 -9.22 1.39
CA ILE A 8 8.52 -8.61 2.30
C ILE A 8 8.39 -7.08 2.29
N ALA A 9 8.25 -6.46 1.11
CA ALA A 9 8.05 -5.02 1.00
C ALA A 9 6.75 -4.57 1.70
N ILE A 10 5.65 -5.29 1.50
CA ILE A 10 4.36 -5.04 2.18
C ILE A 10 4.50 -5.16 3.70
N LEU A 11 5.22 -6.17 4.20
CA LEU A 11 5.48 -6.32 5.64
C LEU A 11 6.31 -5.16 6.21
N GLN A 12 7.37 -4.74 5.51
CA GLN A 12 8.19 -3.60 5.91
C GLN A 12 7.36 -2.32 5.98
N LEU A 13 6.47 -2.11 5.00
CA LEU A 13 5.53 -0.98 5.01
C LEU A 13 4.52 -1.09 6.14
N MET A 14 3.99 -2.27 6.46
CA MET A 14 3.07 -2.43 7.60
C MET A 14 3.73 -2.00 8.92
N VAL A 15 4.96 -2.46 9.16
CA VAL A 15 5.70 -2.11 10.38
C VAL A 15 6.03 -0.62 10.43
N ALA A 16 6.44 -0.04 9.30
CA ALA A 16 6.82 1.36 9.27
C ALA A 16 5.60 2.29 9.31
N CYS A 17 4.60 2.04 8.48
CA CYS A 17 3.52 2.97 8.15
C CYS A 17 2.18 2.65 8.85
N GLY A 18 2.02 1.47 9.44
CA GLY A 18 0.76 1.05 10.05
C GLY A 18 -0.42 1.06 9.08
N GLY A 19 -1.62 1.26 9.62
CA GLY A 19 -2.89 1.19 8.86
C GLY A 19 -3.34 -0.24 8.63
N ARG A 20 -4.18 -0.43 7.60
CA ARG A 20 -4.78 -1.74 7.29
C ARG A 20 -4.86 -2.00 5.80
N ILE A 21 -4.57 -3.23 5.44
CA ILE A 21 -4.81 -3.75 4.09
C ILE A 21 -6.28 -4.14 4.02
N THR A 22 -7.04 -3.51 3.13
CA THR A 22 -8.47 -3.79 2.89
C THR A 22 -8.68 -4.76 1.74
N SER A 23 -7.69 -4.90 0.86
CA SER A 23 -7.70 -5.91 -0.20
C SER A 23 -6.29 -6.37 -0.50
N TRP A 24 -6.12 -7.68 -0.72
CA TRP A 24 -4.88 -8.26 -1.19
C TRP A 24 -5.19 -9.40 -2.13
N GLY A 25 -4.90 -9.18 -3.42
CA GLY A 25 -5.06 -10.22 -4.41
C GLY A 25 -6.53 -10.59 -4.61
N ARG A 26 -6.89 -10.92 -5.85
CA ARG A 26 -8.27 -11.27 -6.20
C ARG A 26 -8.25 -12.39 -7.22
N SER A 27 -9.27 -13.24 -7.17
CA SER A 27 -9.54 -14.10 -8.32
C SER A 27 -9.92 -13.23 -9.53
N PRO A 28 -9.71 -13.69 -10.77
CA PRO A 28 -10.15 -12.95 -11.94
C PRO A 28 -11.64 -12.57 -11.88
N PHE A 29 -12.49 -13.45 -11.38
CA PHE A 29 -13.93 -13.21 -11.20
C PHE A 29 -14.21 -12.12 -10.16
N GLY A 30 -13.61 -12.22 -8.97
CA GLY A 30 -13.80 -11.21 -7.92
C GLY A 30 -13.20 -9.85 -8.30
N ASN A 31 -12.20 -9.83 -9.20
CA ASN A 31 -11.66 -8.59 -9.74
C ASN A 31 -12.61 -7.93 -10.76
N ASP A 32 -13.28 -8.72 -11.60
CA ASP A 32 -14.30 -8.24 -12.54
C ASP A 32 -15.54 -7.67 -11.81
N GLU A 33 -15.99 -8.33 -10.74
CA GLU A 33 -17.13 -7.89 -9.91
C GLU A 33 -16.96 -6.48 -9.34
N VAL A 34 -15.73 -6.04 -9.10
CA VAL A 34 -15.40 -4.71 -8.58
C VAL A 34 -14.91 -3.75 -9.68
N GLY A 35 -15.08 -4.12 -10.95
CA GLY A 35 -14.73 -3.30 -12.12
C GLY A 35 -13.25 -3.24 -12.43
N GLY A 36 -12.44 -4.15 -11.88
CA GLY A 36 -11.00 -4.22 -12.09
C GLY A 36 -10.63 -4.80 -13.46
N GLY A 37 -9.54 -4.32 -14.05
CA GLY A 37 -9.03 -4.85 -15.32
C GLY A 37 -8.42 -6.25 -15.18
N LEU A 38 -8.56 -7.09 -16.21
CA LEU A 38 -8.04 -8.47 -16.24
C LEU A 38 -6.52 -8.57 -16.00
N THR A 39 -5.77 -7.51 -16.31
CA THR A 39 -4.32 -7.41 -16.13
C THR A 39 -3.91 -6.69 -14.84
N SER A 40 -4.84 -6.48 -13.91
CA SER A 40 -4.54 -5.87 -12.61
C SER A 40 -3.56 -6.72 -11.81
N TYR A 41 -2.64 -6.09 -11.08
CA TYR A 41 -1.74 -6.81 -10.17
C TYR A 41 -2.47 -7.55 -9.05
N HIS A 42 -3.73 -7.19 -8.75
CA HIS A 42 -4.60 -7.99 -7.87
C HIS A 42 -4.79 -9.42 -8.38
N THR A 43 -4.95 -9.65 -9.69
CA THR A 43 -5.12 -11.01 -10.23
C THR A 43 -3.83 -11.84 -10.18
N MET A 44 -2.70 -11.18 -9.96
CA MET A 44 -1.38 -11.80 -9.78
C MET A 44 -0.98 -11.93 -8.30
N MET A 45 -1.88 -11.64 -7.36
CA MET A 45 -1.62 -11.60 -5.91
C MET A 45 -0.54 -10.58 -5.49
N MET A 46 -0.26 -9.61 -6.36
CA MET A 46 0.78 -8.60 -6.20
C MET A 46 0.20 -7.17 -6.22
N GLY A 47 -1.11 -7.03 -5.96
CA GLY A 47 -1.77 -5.75 -5.73
C GLY A 47 -2.36 -5.73 -4.33
N VAL A 48 -2.22 -4.60 -3.62
CA VAL A 48 -2.84 -4.39 -2.31
C VAL A 48 -3.47 -3.01 -2.20
N ASP A 49 -4.62 -2.97 -1.53
CA ASP A 49 -5.34 -1.74 -1.23
C ASP A 49 -5.19 -1.44 0.26
N TRP A 50 -4.81 -0.21 0.60
CA TRP A 50 -4.41 0.18 1.95
C TRP A 50 -5.12 1.43 2.44
N THR A 51 -5.62 1.40 3.67
CA THR A 51 -6.33 2.53 4.30
C THR A 51 -5.81 2.82 5.71
N TRP A 52 -6.11 4.04 6.17
CA TRP A 52 -5.95 4.48 7.55
C TRP A 52 -7.19 5.25 7.95
N SER A 53 -7.67 5.03 9.17
CA SER A 53 -8.56 5.96 9.86
C SER A 53 -7.79 7.17 10.39
N ASP A 54 -8.51 8.23 10.76
CA ASP A 54 -7.90 9.42 11.37
C ASP A 54 -7.11 9.09 12.63
N ALA A 55 -7.62 8.17 13.46
CA ALA A 55 -6.93 7.71 14.66
C ALA A 55 -5.63 6.95 14.33
N GLU A 56 -5.62 6.13 13.27
CA GLU A 56 -4.41 5.43 12.81
C GLU A 56 -3.40 6.39 12.20
N LEU A 57 -3.84 7.40 11.44
CA LEU A 57 -2.96 8.46 10.93
C LEU A 57 -2.31 9.22 12.08
N LEU A 58 -3.08 9.60 13.10
CA LEU A 58 -2.56 10.27 14.29
C LEU A 58 -1.56 9.37 15.04
N ALA A 59 -1.91 8.11 15.29
CA ALA A 59 -1.07 7.16 16.01
C ALA A 59 0.25 6.83 15.28
N THR A 60 0.28 6.99 13.95
CA THR A 60 1.46 6.73 13.10
C THR A 60 2.24 8.00 12.76
N THR A 61 1.86 9.14 13.32
CA THR A 61 2.57 10.41 13.15
C THR A 61 3.86 10.41 13.95
N ILE A 62 4.97 10.69 13.27
CA ILE A 62 6.28 10.88 13.87
C ILE A 62 6.79 12.28 13.52
N SER A 63 7.55 12.88 14.44
CA SER A 63 8.27 14.14 14.21
C SER A 63 9.75 13.86 13.98
N ASP A 64 10.38 14.58 13.07
CA ASP A 64 11.82 14.61 12.96
C ASP A 64 12.45 15.58 13.99
N LYS A 65 13.78 15.75 13.91
CA LYS A 65 14.53 16.61 14.83
C LYS A 65 14.20 18.11 14.69
N ASP A 66 13.67 18.51 13.55
CA ASP A 66 13.33 19.89 13.21
C ASP A 66 11.84 20.19 13.50
N GLY A 67 11.08 19.17 13.88
CA GLY A 67 9.66 19.25 14.26
C GLY A 67 8.71 18.98 13.10
N ASP A 68 9.23 18.68 11.91
CA ASP A 68 8.42 18.31 10.76
C ASP A 68 7.79 16.94 10.99
N THR A 69 6.50 16.80 10.67
CA THR A 69 5.74 15.59 10.97
C THR A 69 5.34 14.84 9.71
N MET A 70 5.34 13.51 9.82
CA MET A 70 4.77 12.63 8.79
C MET A 70 3.97 11.50 9.42
N ASN A 71 2.75 11.29 8.95
CA ASN A 71 1.92 10.14 9.31
C ASN A 71 2.28 8.89 8.49
N GLY A 72 1.64 7.77 8.80
CA GLY A 72 1.84 6.49 8.13
C GLY A 72 1.65 6.54 6.61
N ARG A 73 0.56 7.20 6.16
CA ARG A 73 0.22 7.32 4.73
C ARG A 73 1.29 8.12 3.98
N GLU A 74 1.74 9.24 4.52
CA GLU A 74 2.78 10.08 3.92
C GLU A 74 4.12 9.36 3.85
N ARG A 75 4.48 8.64 4.91
CA ARG A 75 5.71 7.82 4.92
C ARG A 75 5.65 6.70 3.90
N MET A 76 4.48 6.10 3.66
CA MET A 76 4.33 5.07 2.63
C MET A 76 4.65 5.60 1.23
N VAL A 77 4.18 6.81 0.89
CA VAL A 77 4.47 7.47 -0.40
C VAL A 77 5.97 7.62 -0.64
N VAL A 78 6.77 7.84 0.42
CA VAL A 78 8.23 7.97 0.33
C VAL A 78 8.94 6.62 0.31
N MET A 79 8.48 5.67 1.12
CA MET A 79 9.17 4.39 1.34
C MET A 79 8.89 3.36 0.26
N ALA A 80 7.63 3.20 -0.17
CA ALA A 80 7.23 2.16 -1.12
C ALA A 80 8.00 2.22 -2.45
N PRO A 81 8.27 3.41 -3.06
CA PRO A 81 9.09 3.50 -4.27
C PRO A 81 10.52 2.98 -4.14
N ARG A 82 11.11 3.05 -2.93
CA ARG A 82 12.47 2.55 -2.63
C ARG A 82 12.50 1.03 -2.47
N LEU A 83 11.34 0.44 -2.17
CA LEU A 83 11.16 -1.01 -2.09
C LEU A 83 10.81 -1.63 -3.44
N GLY A 84 10.72 -0.83 -4.51
CA GLY A 84 10.37 -1.31 -5.85
C GLY A 84 8.87 -1.42 -6.11
N LEU A 85 8.06 -0.66 -5.36
CA LEU A 85 6.60 -0.58 -5.52
C LEU A 85 6.18 0.75 -6.13
N GLU A 86 5.10 0.73 -6.90
CA GLU A 86 4.36 1.90 -7.33
C GLU A 86 3.28 2.26 -6.29
N VAL A 87 2.98 3.55 -6.15
CA VAL A 87 1.98 4.07 -5.20
C VAL A 87 0.92 4.81 -6.00
N ILE A 88 -0.28 4.24 -6.06
CA ILE A 88 -1.39 4.77 -6.83
C ILE A 88 -2.46 5.26 -5.85
N GLY A 89 -2.77 6.56 -5.90
CA GLY A 89 -3.80 7.15 -5.04
C GLY A 89 -5.17 7.03 -5.68
N GLU A 90 -6.03 6.14 -5.17
CA GLU A 90 -7.38 5.89 -5.69
C GLU A 90 -8.47 6.69 -4.95
N GLY A 91 -8.05 7.72 -4.19
CA GLY A 91 -8.92 8.60 -3.41
C GLY A 91 -9.10 8.10 -1.98
N ASP A 92 -9.93 7.09 -1.79
CA ASP A 92 -10.29 6.53 -0.47
C ASP A 92 -9.24 5.57 0.10
N HIS A 93 -8.37 5.04 -0.75
CA HIS A 93 -7.25 4.17 -0.36
C HIS A 93 -5.99 4.45 -1.20
N ILE A 94 -4.89 3.81 -0.82
CA ILE A 94 -3.68 3.70 -1.63
C ILE A 94 -3.62 2.29 -2.20
N HIS A 95 -3.46 2.17 -3.51
CA HIS A 95 -3.11 0.94 -4.18
C HIS A 95 -1.59 0.83 -4.32
N LEU A 96 -1.03 -0.33 -3.96
CA LEU A 96 0.38 -0.67 -4.18
C LEU A 96 0.53 -1.89 -5.06
N GLU A 97 1.44 -1.78 -6.02
CA GLU A 97 1.82 -2.84 -6.94
C GLU A 97 3.33 -2.78 -7.25
N PRO A 98 3.95 -3.86 -7.77
CA PRO A 98 5.31 -3.80 -8.31
C PRO A 98 5.45 -2.70 -9.36
N LYS A 99 6.57 -1.98 -9.32
CA LYS A 99 6.96 -1.15 -10.47
C LYS A 99 7.14 -2.03 -11.71
N GLY A 100 6.53 -1.59 -12.82
CA GLY A 100 6.73 -2.15 -14.16
C GLY A 100 8.16 -1.96 -14.68
#